data_AF-A0A835YZI8-F1
#
_entry.id   AF-A0A835YZI8-F1
#
_cell.length_a   1.000
_cell.length_b   1.000
_cell.length_c   1.000
_cell.angle_alpha   90.00
_cell.angle_beta   90.00
_cell.angle_gamma   90.00
#
_symmetry.space_group_name_H-M   'P 1'
#
loop_
_entity.id
_entity.type
_entity.pdbx_description
1 polymer ?
#
loop_
_entity_poly.entity_id
_entity_poly.type
_entity_poly.pdbx_seq_one_letter_code
_entity_poly.pdbx_strand_id
1 'polypeptide(L)'
;MKRYGLLGNAKTLKAQSVAAKTAKAPRKAPARGPAVAAFGDDSDSDGGAGAEDPTSRAAVNRRLAAEQAERARRMEKVAVQAVMDDPSVFDYDGVYDEVSKGRDDKAAAAAAARGNDKTKRLQPRYIGNLLEQAKLRTVEQDRVYDRKLAKEREEGDKEFGAAEMKFVTSAYKAKLMEQKKWEVAQEREAEREAQAEADMKRGGGMTAFYSNLLTKNIAMGGDVANATSAFTAGSRRHAAAAAFKVKAD
;
A
#
# COMPACT_ATOMS: atom_id res chain seq x y z
N MET A 1 49.98 14.45 9.84
CA MET A 1 48.82 13.80 9.18
C MET A 1 48.47 12.54 9.96
N LYS A 2 47.45 12.62 10.82
CA LYS A 2 47.09 11.54 11.73
C LYS A 2 46.06 10.62 11.06
N ARG A 3 46.48 9.40 10.74
CA ARG A 3 45.59 8.28 10.42
C ARG A 3 45.05 7.71 11.73
N TYR A 4 43.75 7.81 11.95
CA TYR A 4 43.06 7.00 12.96
C TYR A 4 42.00 6.18 12.25
N GLY A 5 42.33 4.91 11.99
CA GLY A 5 41.32 3.88 11.82
C GLY A 5 40.85 3.48 13.21
N LEU A 6 39.55 3.61 13.47
CA LEU A 6 38.88 2.76 14.45
C LEU A 6 38.00 1.78 13.69
N LEU A 7 38.42 0.52 13.77
CA LEU A 7 37.58 -0.64 13.60
C LEU A 7 36.40 -0.52 14.57
N GLY A 8 35.19 -0.62 14.03
CA GLY A 8 33.97 -0.80 14.81
C GLY A 8 33.02 -1.70 14.02
N ASN A 9 33.07 -3.00 14.31
CA ASN A 9 32.20 -4.00 13.71
C ASN A 9 30.72 -3.65 13.98
N ALA A 10 29.91 -3.54 12.94
CA ALA A 10 28.45 -3.34 13.02
C ALA A 10 27.67 -4.53 13.63
N LYS A 11 28.36 -5.46 14.32
CA LYS A 11 27.79 -6.64 14.98
C LYS A 11 27.80 -6.57 16.51
N THR A 12 28.29 -5.49 17.13
CA THR A 12 28.22 -5.29 18.59
C THR A 12 27.23 -4.22 19.05
N LEU A 13 26.41 -3.65 18.14
CA LEU A 13 25.29 -2.76 18.52
C LEU A 13 23.92 -3.47 18.61
N LYS A 14 23.90 -4.82 18.61
CA LYS A 14 22.67 -5.63 18.74
C LYS A 14 22.64 -6.51 20.00
N ALA A 15 23.47 -6.21 21.00
CA ALA A 15 23.51 -6.96 22.26
C ALA A 15 23.69 -6.02 23.48
N GLN A 16 22.89 -4.96 23.54
CA GLN A 16 22.56 -4.24 24.78
C GLN A 16 21.13 -3.73 24.68
N SER A 17 20.15 -4.63 24.75
CA SER A 17 18.74 -4.24 25.03
C SER A 17 17.86 -5.40 25.53
N VAL A 18 18.46 -6.43 26.11
CA VAL A 18 17.73 -7.50 26.80
C VAL A 18 18.28 -7.62 28.23
N ALA A 19 17.37 -7.67 29.20
CA ALA A 19 17.58 -7.69 30.65
C ALA A 19 17.87 -6.35 31.36
N ALA A 20 16.89 -5.45 31.32
CA ALA A 20 16.50 -4.65 32.49
C ALA A 20 15.09 -4.08 32.25
N LYS A 21 14.07 -4.96 32.18
CA LYS A 21 12.68 -4.52 32.30
C LYS A 21 12.37 -4.39 33.79
N THR A 22 13.01 -3.42 34.44
CA THR A 22 12.50 -2.92 35.71
C THR A 22 11.11 -2.35 35.39
N ALA A 23 10.11 -2.87 36.09
CA ALA A 23 8.74 -2.41 35.98
C ALA A 23 8.74 -0.89 36.23
N LYS A 24 8.56 -0.11 35.17
CA LYS A 24 8.35 1.33 35.27
C LYS A 24 7.02 1.49 35.99
N ALA A 25 7.10 1.80 37.29
CA ALA A 25 5.97 2.15 38.11
C ALA A 25 5.09 3.16 37.35
N PRO A 26 3.75 3.03 37.42
CA PRO A 26 2.87 3.98 36.76
C PRO A 26 3.20 5.37 37.29
N ARG A 27 3.61 6.28 36.38
CA ARG A 27 3.79 7.68 36.72
C ARG A 27 2.44 8.19 37.22
N LYS A 28 2.34 8.40 38.53
CA LYS A 28 1.17 8.99 39.19
C LYS A 28 0.89 10.33 38.50
N ALA A 29 -0.29 10.46 37.89
CA ALA A 29 -0.78 11.74 37.38
C ALA A 29 -0.75 12.79 38.51
N PRO A 30 -0.50 14.08 38.22
CA PRO A 30 -0.65 15.10 39.25
C PRO A 30 -2.07 15.01 39.81
N ALA A 31 -2.18 14.94 41.14
CA ALA A 31 -3.47 14.84 41.81
C ALA A 31 -4.35 16.00 41.34
N ARG A 32 -5.45 15.68 40.62
CA ARG A 32 -6.56 16.62 40.48
C ARG A 32 -6.99 16.94 41.91
N GLY A 33 -6.98 18.22 42.29
CA GLY A 33 -7.59 18.69 43.53
C GLY A 33 -9.05 18.20 43.63
N PRO A 34 -9.65 18.21 44.84
CA PRO A 34 -10.97 17.63 45.04
C PRO A 34 -11.92 18.18 43.97
N ALA A 35 -12.45 17.27 43.14
CA ALA A 35 -13.53 17.63 42.23
C ALA A 35 -14.64 18.16 43.12
N VAL A 36 -14.89 19.45 43.06
CA VAL A 36 -16.07 20.04 43.68
C VAL A 36 -17.24 19.30 43.03
N ALA A 37 -17.88 18.42 43.79
CA ALA A 37 -19.08 17.73 43.37
C ALA A 37 -20.15 18.81 43.20
N ALA A 38 -20.20 19.43 42.02
CA ALA A 38 -21.16 20.48 41.67
C ALA A 38 -22.62 19.95 41.61
N PHE A 39 -22.80 18.65 41.83
CA PHE A 39 -24.09 17.95 41.88
C PHE A 39 -24.17 16.96 43.04
N GLY A 40 -23.36 17.18 44.10
CA GLY A 40 -23.49 16.43 45.34
C GLY A 40 -24.72 16.90 46.11
N ASP A 41 -25.81 16.16 45.93
CA ASP A 41 -26.90 15.91 46.88
C ASP A 41 -26.74 16.59 48.26
N ASP A 42 -27.31 17.79 48.40
CA ASP A 42 -27.56 18.43 49.69
C ASP A 42 -28.97 18.03 50.14
N SER A 43 -29.05 16.79 50.60
CA SER A 43 -30.17 16.30 51.39
C SER A 43 -29.75 16.38 52.85
N ASP A 44 -29.91 17.54 53.49
CA ASP A 44 -30.23 17.56 54.93
C ASP A 44 -31.08 18.77 55.34
N SER A 45 -31.94 18.48 56.31
CA SER A 45 -33.17 19.13 56.71
C SER A 45 -32.95 20.24 57.76
N ASP A 46 -33.55 21.42 57.60
CA ASP A 46 -34.13 22.16 58.74
C ASP A 46 -35.24 23.14 58.31
N GLY A 47 -36.23 23.27 59.20
CA GLY A 47 -37.56 23.78 58.93
C GLY A 47 -37.72 25.31 58.87
N GLY A 48 -38.83 25.72 58.25
CA GLY A 48 -39.26 27.09 58.25
C GLY A 48 -40.50 27.27 57.39
N ALA A 49 -41.67 26.96 57.96
CA ALA A 49 -42.95 27.37 57.40
C ALA A 49 -42.99 28.90 57.32
N GLY A 50 -42.70 29.47 56.15
CA GLY A 50 -42.72 30.90 55.90
C GLY A 50 -42.87 31.15 54.42
N ALA A 51 -43.89 31.93 54.05
CA ALA A 51 -44.32 32.21 52.68
C ALA A 51 -43.15 32.35 51.69
N GLU A 52 -43.10 31.46 50.69
CA GLU A 52 -41.94 31.34 49.80
C GLU A 52 -42.07 32.26 48.59
N ASP A 53 -41.12 33.18 48.43
CA ASP A 53 -41.00 34.01 47.23
C ASP A 53 -40.90 33.11 45.99
N PRO A 54 -41.83 33.24 45.02
CA PRO A 54 -41.91 32.34 43.86
C PRO A 54 -40.74 32.49 42.87
N THR A 55 -39.86 33.47 43.11
CA THR A 55 -38.66 33.77 42.32
C THR A 55 -37.38 33.23 42.96
N SER A 56 -37.45 32.61 44.13
CA SER A 56 -36.28 32.04 44.79
C SER A 56 -35.65 30.93 43.94
N ARG A 57 -34.31 30.86 43.95
CA ARG A 57 -33.55 29.87 43.17
C ARG A 57 -33.95 28.43 43.51
N ALA A 58 -34.30 28.17 44.77
CA ALA A 58 -34.82 26.87 45.23
C ALA A 58 -36.20 26.54 44.64
N ALA A 59 -37.13 27.50 44.59
CA ALA A 59 -38.44 27.31 43.96
C ALA A 59 -38.32 27.08 42.44
N VAL A 60 -37.43 27.81 41.76
CA VAL A 60 -37.15 27.62 40.32
C VAL A 60 -36.53 26.24 40.05
N ASN A 61 -35.57 25.80 40.87
CA ASN A 61 -34.96 24.47 40.75
C ASN A 61 -35.97 23.34 40.97
N ARG A 62 -36.86 23.45 41.98
CA ARG A 62 -37.95 22.48 42.21
C ARG A 62 -38.91 22.40 41.02
N ARG A 63 -39.24 23.53 40.40
CA ARG A 63 -40.08 23.58 39.20
C ARG A 63 -39.41 22.94 37.99
N LEU A 64 -38.12 23.19 37.79
CA LEU A 64 -37.31 22.55 36.73
C LEU A 64 -37.21 21.04 36.94
N ALA A 65 -37.01 20.58 38.18
CA ALA A 65 -36.98 19.15 38.51
C ALA A 65 -38.33 18.48 38.24
N ALA A 66 -39.44 19.13 38.63
CA ALA A 66 -40.79 18.64 38.34
C ALA A 66 -41.07 18.58 36.83
N GLU A 67 -40.63 19.59 36.07
CA GLU A 67 -40.76 19.59 34.61
C GLU A 67 -39.92 18.49 33.94
N GLN A 68 -38.69 18.25 34.42
CA GLN A 68 -37.85 17.16 33.93
C GLN A 68 -38.46 15.79 34.24
N ALA A 69 -39.04 15.61 35.42
CA ALA A 69 -39.75 14.38 35.79
C ALA A 69 -40.97 14.14 34.90
N GLU A 70 -41.77 15.18 34.62
CA GLU A 70 -42.90 15.09 33.69
C GLU A 70 -42.45 14.79 32.26
N ARG A 71 -41.34 15.39 31.80
CA ARG A 71 -40.73 15.05 30.50
C ARG A 71 -40.27 13.58 30.48
N ALA A 72 -39.62 13.09 31.52
CA ALA A 72 -39.18 11.70 31.61
C ALA A 72 -40.36 10.72 31.52
N ARG A 73 -41.46 11.00 32.24
CA ARG A 73 -42.71 10.20 32.16
C ARG A 73 -43.32 10.19 30.77
N ARG A 74 -43.27 11.32 30.04
CA ARG A 74 -43.74 11.39 28.66
C ARG A 74 -42.85 10.57 27.73
N MET A 75 -41.53 10.68 27.88
CA MET A 75 -40.56 9.90 27.09
C MET A 75 -40.72 8.40 27.34
N GLU A 76 -40.96 7.98 28.58
CA GLU A 76 -41.21 6.58 28.93
C GLU A 76 -42.47 6.05 28.23
N LYS A 77 -43.58 6.80 28.27
CA LYS A 77 -44.81 6.42 27.55
C LYS A 77 -44.58 6.26 26.05
N VAL A 78 -43.84 7.19 25.45
CA VAL A 78 -43.49 7.13 24.02
C VAL A 78 -42.58 5.94 23.72
N ALA A 79 -41.59 5.67 24.58
CA ALA A 79 -40.69 4.53 24.43
C ALA A 79 -41.47 3.21 24.52
N VAL A 80 -42.37 3.08 25.49
CA VAL A 80 -43.22 1.89 25.64
C VAL A 80 -44.10 1.71 24.40
N GLN A 81 -44.75 2.77 23.91
CA GLN A 81 -45.54 2.71 22.68
C GLN A 81 -44.70 2.26 21.48
N ALA A 82 -43.50 2.82 21.32
CA ALA A 82 -42.61 2.45 20.23
C ALA A 82 -42.14 0.98 20.31
N VAL A 83 -41.89 0.44 21.50
CA VAL A 83 -41.58 -0.98 21.70
C VAL A 83 -42.79 -1.88 21.39
N MET A 84 -44.01 -1.42 21.68
CA MET A 84 -45.23 -2.18 21.38
C MET A 84 -45.53 -2.24 19.89
N ASP A 85 -45.30 -1.15 19.17
CA ASP A 85 -45.51 -1.09 17.72
C ASP A 85 -44.46 -1.93 16.97
N ASP A 86 -43.19 -1.84 17.39
CA ASP A 86 -42.10 -2.62 16.83
C ASP A 86 -41.02 -2.93 17.89
N PRO A 87 -40.82 -4.22 18.25
CA PRO A 87 -39.80 -4.62 19.22
C PRO A 87 -38.36 -4.39 18.74
N SER A 88 -38.13 -4.14 17.45
CA SER A 88 -36.82 -3.87 16.86
C SER A 88 -36.44 -2.39 16.77
N VAL A 89 -37.31 -1.47 17.22
CA VAL A 89 -37.07 -0.01 17.15
C VAL A 89 -35.75 0.46 17.76
N PHE A 90 -35.25 -0.24 18.78
CA PHE A 90 -33.99 0.10 19.47
C PHE A 90 -32.81 -0.80 19.06
N ASP A 91 -32.97 -1.64 18.03
CA ASP A 91 -31.90 -2.46 17.46
C ASP A 91 -31.00 -1.62 16.53
N TYR A 92 -30.11 -0.84 17.14
CA TYR A 92 -29.16 -0.01 16.41
C TYR A 92 -28.02 -0.81 15.76
N ASP A 93 -27.78 -2.05 16.19
CA ASP A 93 -26.66 -2.87 15.70
C ASP A 93 -26.99 -3.44 14.31
N GLY A 94 -28.22 -3.96 14.12
CA GLY A 94 -28.67 -4.48 12.82
C GLY A 94 -28.64 -3.43 11.70
N VAL A 95 -29.09 -2.21 11.98
CA VAL A 95 -29.10 -1.11 10.99
C VAL A 95 -27.69 -0.64 10.64
N TYR A 96 -26.77 -0.65 11.60
CA TYR A 96 -25.39 -0.23 11.34
C TYR A 96 -24.69 -1.15 10.33
N ASP A 97 -24.91 -2.45 10.47
CA ASP A 97 -24.40 -3.46 9.55
C ASP A 97 -24.96 -3.27 8.13
N GLU A 98 -26.26 -3.00 8.00
CA GLU A 98 -26.90 -2.76 6.71
C GLU A 98 -26.43 -1.47 6.04
N VAL A 99 -26.31 -0.38 6.81
CA VAL A 99 -25.81 0.91 6.31
C VAL A 99 -24.33 0.83 5.94
N SER A 100 -23.55 0.07 6.69
CA SER A 100 -22.13 -0.17 6.40
C SER A 100 -21.97 -1.01 5.14
N LYS A 101 -22.71 -2.13 5.03
CA LYS A 101 -22.76 -2.96 3.81
C LYS A 101 -23.22 -2.15 2.59
N GLY A 102 -24.28 -1.35 2.72
CA GLY A 102 -24.76 -0.49 1.63
C GLY A 102 -23.75 0.59 1.22
N ARG A 103 -22.94 1.11 2.15
CA ARG A 103 -21.81 2.02 1.84
C ARG A 103 -20.69 1.28 1.13
N ASP A 104 -20.35 0.09 1.58
CA ASP A 104 -19.29 -0.73 1.01
C ASP A 104 -19.66 -1.22 -0.40
N ASP A 105 -20.89 -1.66 -0.61
CA ASP A 105 -21.42 -2.06 -1.91
C ASP A 105 -21.48 -0.86 -2.88
N LYS A 106 -21.88 0.32 -2.40
CA LYS A 106 -21.86 1.55 -3.20
C LYS A 106 -20.42 1.99 -3.51
N ALA A 107 -19.48 1.81 -2.59
CA ALA A 107 -18.07 2.08 -2.81
C ALA A 107 -17.43 1.08 -3.79
N ALA A 108 -17.78 -0.21 -3.70
CA ALA A 108 -17.37 -1.26 -4.60
C ALA A 108 -17.94 -1.05 -6.01
N ALA A 109 -19.22 -0.71 -6.12
CA ALA A 109 -19.86 -0.35 -7.39
C ALA A 109 -19.24 0.92 -8.00
N ALA A 110 -18.94 1.93 -7.19
CA ALA A 110 -18.23 3.13 -7.64
C ALA A 110 -16.78 2.84 -8.06
N ALA A 111 -16.08 1.90 -7.39
CA ALA A 111 -14.74 1.47 -7.75
C ALA A 111 -14.74 0.67 -9.06
N ALA A 112 -15.71 -0.23 -9.25
CA ALA A 112 -15.91 -0.99 -10.47
C ALA A 112 -16.27 -0.08 -11.66
N ALA A 113 -17.20 0.87 -11.46
CA ALA A 113 -17.62 1.84 -12.49
C ALA A 113 -16.52 2.85 -12.85
N ARG A 114 -15.61 3.15 -11.92
CA ARG A 114 -14.46 4.03 -12.18
C ARG A 114 -13.37 3.36 -13.01
N GLY A 115 -13.47 2.06 -13.24
CA GLY A 115 -12.56 1.28 -14.07
C GLY A 115 -11.13 1.25 -13.54
N ASN A 116 -10.38 0.26 -14.00
CA ASN A 116 -8.95 0.10 -13.68
C ASN A 116 -8.07 1.28 -14.17
N ASP A 117 -8.65 2.26 -14.88
CA ASP A 117 -7.93 3.39 -15.45
C ASP A 117 -7.65 4.49 -14.41
N LYS A 118 -8.56 4.74 -13.45
CA LYS A 118 -8.28 5.67 -12.34
C LYS A 118 -7.31 5.07 -11.34
N THR A 119 -7.43 3.79 -11.01
CA THR A 119 -6.47 3.12 -10.12
C THR A 119 -5.05 3.12 -10.71
N LYS A 120 -4.88 2.88 -12.02
CA LYS A 120 -3.58 3.08 -12.70
C LYS A 120 -3.08 4.51 -12.65
N ARG A 121 -3.97 5.52 -12.74
CA ARG A 121 -3.61 6.94 -12.62
C ARG A 121 -3.30 7.39 -11.20
N LEU A 122 -3.86 6.73 -10.19
CA LEU A 122 -3.64 7.02 -8.76
C LEU A 122 -2.42 6.28 -8.18
N GLN A 123 -1.89 5.27 -8.87
CA GLN A 123 -0.64 4.63 -8.46
C GLN A 123 0.51 5.65 -8.55
N PRO A 124 1.32 5.81 -7.50
CA PRO A 124 2.45 6.72 -7.53
C PRO A 124 3.48 6.30 -8.58
N ARG A 125 3.93 7.28 -9.38
CA ARG A 125 4.78 7.07 -10.57
C ARG A 125 6.06 6.26 -10.33
N TYR A 126 6.57 6.23 -9.09
CA TYR A 126 7.89 5.67 -8.78
C TYR A 126 7.88 4.53 -7.75
N ILE A 127 6.76 4.27 -7.06
CA ILE A 127 6.74 3.28 -5.97
C ILE A 127 6.97 1.86 -6.51
N GLY A 128 6.41 1.54 -7.68
CA GLY A 128 6.66 0.25 -8.34
C GLY A 128 8.15 -0.01 -8.55
N ASN A 129 8.82 0.94 -9.23
CA ASN A 129 10.25 0.84 -9.52
C ASN A 129 11.10 0.75 -8.24
N LEU A 130 10.72 1.48 -7.17
CA LEU A 130 11.45 1.43 -5.90
C LEU A 130 11.32 0.05 -5.22
N LEU A 131 10.12 -0.55 -5.27
CA LEU A 131 9.89 -1.89 -4.75
C LEU A 131 10.62 -2.96 -5.57
N GLU A 132 10.66 -2.80 -6.89
CA GLU A 132 11.42 -3.67 -7.80
C GLU A 132 12.91 -3.59 -7.51
N GLN A 133 13.48 -2.38 -7.38
CA GLN A 133 14.88 -2.19 -7.01
C GLN A 133 15.22 -2.74 -5.62
N ALA A 134 14.30 -2.61 -4.65
CA ALA A 134 14.48 -3.21 -3.34
C ALA A 134 14.59 -4.74 -3.42
N LYS A 135 13.72 -5.38 -4.23
CA LYS A 135 13.78 -6.82 -4.49
C LYS A 135 15.09 -7.23 -5.19
N LEU A 136 15.53 -6.48 -6.20
CA LEU A 136 16.81 -6.73 -6.87
C LEU A 136 17.97 -6.67 -5.88
N ARG A 137 18.01 -5.66 -5.01
CA ARG A 137 19.03 -5.53 -3.97
C ARG A 137 19.03 -6.72 -3.01
N THR A 138 17.86 -7.24 -2.62
CA THR A 138 17.80 -8.43 -1.75
C THR A 138 18.42 -9.64 -2.43
N VAL A 139 18.13 -9.87 -3.72
CA VAL A 139 18.70 -11.00 -4.47
C VAL A 139 20.22 -10.82 -4.67
N GLU A 140 20.70 -9.60 -4.92
CA GLU A 140 22.13 -9.32 -4.99
C GLU A 140 22.86 -9.55 -3.67
N GLN A 141 22.25 -9.18 -2.54
CA GLN A 141 22.79 -9.44 -1.20
C GLN A 141 22.94 -10.94 -0.95
N ASP A 142 21.92 -11.73 -1.32
CA ASP A 142 21.95 -13.19 -1.20
C ASP A 142 23.06 -13.80 -2.07
N ARG A 143 23.22 -13.32 -3.32
CA ARG A 143 24.34 -13.71 -4.20
C ARG A 143 25.71 -13.38 -3.62
N VAL A 144 25.87 -12.22 -2.99
CA VAL A 144 27.14 -11.83 -2.34
C VAL A 144 27.41 -12.73 -1.15
N TYR A 145 26.39 -13.00 -0.33
CA TYR A 145 26.50 -13.90 0.82
C TYR A 145 26.89 -15.31 0.41
N ASP A 146 26.24 -15.86 -0.62
CA ASP A 146 26.55 -17.21 -1.11
C ASP A 146 27.96 -17.31 -1.71
N ARG A 147 28.42 -16.30 -2.45
CA ARG A 147 29.81 -16.23 -2.92
C ARG A 147 30.80 -16.15 -1.77
N LYS A 148 30.48 -15.39 -0.71
CA LYS A 148 31.32 -15.32 0.48
C LYS A 148 31.41 -16.68 1.15
N LEU A 149 30.28 -17.35 1.32
CA LEU A 149 30.21 -18.67 1.95
C LEU A 149 30.92 -19.75 1.12
N ALA A 150 30.87 -19.66 -0.22
CA ALA A 150 31.65 -20.54 -1.09
C ALA A 150 33.15 -20.36 -0.89
N LYS A 151 33.63 -19.11 -0.81
CA LYS A 151 35.04 -18.81 -0.53
C LYS A 151 35.49 -19.31 0.84
N GLU A 152 34.69 -19.08 1.88
CA GLU A 152 34.97 -19.59 3.24
C GLU A 152 35.05 -21.12 3.26
N ARG A 153 34.22 -21.82 2.48
CA ARG A 153 34.31 -23.28 2.31
C ARG A 153 35.58 -23.70 1.57
N GLU A 154 35.93 -23.04 0.48
CA GLU A 154 37.16 -23.34 -0.27
C GLU A 154 38.42 -23.12 0.58
N GLU A 155 38.41 -22.13 1.46
CA GLU A 155 39.48 -21.85 2.42
C GLU A 155 39.54 -22.94 3.49
N GLY A 156 38.41 -23.30 4.12
CA GLY A 156 38.34 -24.40 5.08
C GLY A 156 38.71 -25.76 4.46
N ASP A 157 38.33 -26.00 3.21
CA ASP A 157 38.69 -27.20 2.46
C ASP A 157 40.20 -27.30 2.19
N LYS A 158 40.89 -26.17 1.99
CA LYS A 158 42.36 -26.17 1.84
C LYS A 158 43.07 -26.53 3.14
N GLU A 159 42.47 -26.24 4.28
CA GLU A 159 43.04 -26.47 5.60
C GLU A 159 42.65 -27.85 6.18
N PHE A 160 41.44 -28.34 5.89
CA PHE A 160 40.87 -29.56 6.52
C PHE A 160 40.38 -30.63 5.51
N GLY A 161 40.44 -30.36 4.21
CA GLY A 161 39.72 -31.13 3.17
C GLY A 161 40.17 -32.57 2.93
N ALA A 162 41.25 -33.04 3.56
CA ALA A 162 41.69 -34.43 3.45
C ALA A 162 40.89 -35.41 4.35
N ALA A 163 40.19 -34.91 5.38
CA ALA A 163 39.54 -35.76 6.38
C ALA A 163 38.00 -35.72 6.38
N GLU A 164 37.37 -34.80 5.64
CA GLU A 164 35.94 -34.52 5.76
C GLU A 164 35.13 -34.96 4.52
N MET A 165 34.18 -35.87 4.70
CA MET A 165 33.29 -36.36 3.64
C MET A 165 32.19 -35.34 3.37
N LYS A 166 32.16 -34.77 2.15
CA LYS A 166 31.18 -33.76 1.74
C LYS A 166 29.86 -34.39 1.30
N PHE A 167 28.80 -34.22 2.09
CA PHE A 167 27.46 -34.69 1.73
C PHE A 167 26.58 -33.55 1.22
N VAL A 168 26.04 -33.71 0.01
CA VAL A 168 25.12 -32.74 -0.57
C VAL A 168 23.67 -33.14 -0.27
N THR A 169 22.96 -32.31 0.50
CA THR A 169 21.54 -32.51 0.82
C THR A 169 20.62 -32.19 -0.37
N SER A 170 19.43 -32.79 -0.42
CA SER A 170 18.42 -32.52 -1.47
C SER A 170 18.05 -31.04 -1.55
N ALA A 171 17.93 -30.37 -0.39
CA ALA A 171 17.63 -28.95 -0.29
C ALA A 171 18.72 -28.06 -0.94
N TYR A 172 20.01 -28.40 -0.76
CA TYR A 172 21.09 -27.64 -1.39
C TYR A 172 21.10 -27.80 -2.91
N LYS A 173 20.79 -29.01 -3.43
CA LYS A 173 20.64 -29.23 -4.87
C LYS A 173 19.50 -28.40 -5.44
N ALA A 174 18.38 -28.29 -4.72
CA ALA A 174 17.25 -27.45 -5.11
C ALA A 174 17.64 -25.96 -5.16
N LYS A 175 18.34 -25.44 -4.13
CA LYS A 175 18.85 -24.07 -4.11
C LYS A 175 19.80 -23.79 -5.29
N LEU A 176 20.70 -24.71 -5.62
CA LEU A 176 21.61 -24.55 -6.75
C LEU A 176 20.88 -24.53 -8.10
N MET A 177 19.84 -25.34 -8.26
CA MET A 177 19.00 -25.33 -9.47
C MET A 177 18.20 -24.04 -9.60
N GLU A 178 17.67 -23.52 -8.49
CA GLU A 178 16.96 -22.24 -8.45
C GLU A 178 17.88 -21.08 -8.83
N GLN A 179 19.11 -21.05 -8.30
CA GLN A 179 20.11 -20.05 -8.65
C GLN A 179 20.46 -20.06 -10.13
N LYS A 180 20.73 -21.25 -10.68
CA LYS A 180 20.99 -21.41 -12.12
C LYS A 180 19.83 -20.94 -12.98
N LYS A 181 18.59 -21.23 -12.57
CA LYS A 181 17.39 -20.73 -13.28
C LYS A 181 17.32 -19.21 -13.23
N TRP A 182 17.65 -18.59 -12.10
CA TRP A 182 17.65 -17.13 -11.97
C TRP A 182 18.74 -16.48 -12.82
N GLU A 183 19.94 -17.08 -12.88
CA GLU A 183 21.04 -16.65 -13.73
C GLU A 183 20.67 -16.72 -15.22
N VAL A 184 20.14 -17.84 -15.70
CA VAL A 184 19.71 -17.99 -17.10
C VAL A 184 18.59 -17.02 -17.47
N ALA A 185 17.67 -16.75 -16.54
CA ALA A 185 16.60 -15.77 -16.77
C ALA A 185 17.16 -14.35 -16.90
N GLN A 186 18.10 -13.97 -16.02
CA GLN A 186 18.78 -12.68 -16.04
C GLN A 186 19.66 -12.51 -17.29
N GLU A 187 20.39 -13.55 -17.70
CA GLU A 187 21.18 -13.52 -18.94
C GLU A 187 20.29 -13.31 -20.16
N ARG A 188 19.14 -13.99 -20.24
CA ARG A 188 18.18 -13.79 -21.33
C ARG A 188 17.59 -12.38 -21.35
N GLU A 189 17.32 -11.80 -20.18
CA GLU A 189 16.85 -10.42 -20.08
C GLU A 189 17.95 -9.43 -20.51
N ALA A 190 19.17 -9.62 -20.03
CA ALA A 190 20.33 -8.82 -20.42
C ALA A 190 20.63 -8.93 -21.92
N GLU A 191 20.51 -10.11 -22.53
CA GLU A 191 20.65 -10.30 -23.97
C GLU A 191 19.58 -9.53 -24.76
N ARG A 192 18.33 -9.53 -24.27
CA ARG A 192 17.24 -8.77 -24.89
C ARG A 192 17.47 -7.27 -24.79
N GLU A 193 17.91 -6.80 -23.63
CA GLU A 193 18.26 -5.39 -23.42
C GLU A 193 19.44 -4.98 -24.32
N ALA A 194 20.50 -5.81 -24.38
CA ALA A 194 21.65 -5.57 -25.25
C ALA A 194 21.26 -5.54 -26.74
N GLN A 195 20.34 -6.42 -27.17
CA GLN A 195 19.79 -6.39 -28.54
C GLN A 195 18.99 -5.11 -28.79
N ALA A 196 18.13 -4.71 -27.85
CA ALA A 196 17.36 -3.46 -27.98
C ALA A 196 18.27 -2.23 -28.01
N GLU A 197 19.30 -2.17 -27.17
CA GLU A 197 20.32 -1.12 -27.17
C GLU A 197 21.12 -1.12 -28.48
N ALA A 198 21.49 -2.30 -28.99
CA ALA A 198 22.17 -2.44 -30.28
C ALA A 198 21.28 -1.96 -31.44
N ASP A 199 19.98 -2.26 -31.42
CA ASP A 199 19.03 -1.80 -32.42
C ASP A 199 18.81 -0.28 -32.36
N MET A 200 18.72 0.30 -31.15
CA MET A 200 18.67 1.75 -30.97
C MET A 200 19.94 2.43 -31.49
N LYS A 201 21.10 1.82 -31.25
CA LYS A 201 22.41 2.32 -31.73
C LYS A 201 22.57 2.13 -33.24
N ARG A 202 22.06 1.03 -33.79
CA ARG A 202 22.06 0.72 -35.24
C ARG A 202 21.07 1.57 -36.02
N GLY A 203 20.01 2.04 -35.36
CA GLY A 203 19.06 3.03 -35.86
C GLY A 203 19.65 4.43 -36.07
N GLY A 204 20.97 4.63 -35.96
CA GLY A 204 21.71 5.82 -36.43
C GLY A 204 21.34 7.15 -35.76
N GLY A 205 20.69 7.14 -34.60
CA GLY A 205 20.40 8.36 -33.82
C GLY A 205 19.80 9.51 -34.65
N MET A 206 20.29 10.74 -34.46
CA MET A 206 19.81 11.92 -35.19
C MET A 206 20.11 11.88 -36.68
N THR A 207 21.23 11.26 -37.11
CA THR A 207 21.60 11.22 -38.53
C THR A 207 20.67 10.32 -39.34
N ALA A 208 20.20 9.20 -38.76
CA ALA A 208 19.15 8.41 -39.37
C ALA A 208 17.81 9.15 -39.43
N PHE A 209 17.46 9.92 -38.39
CA PHE A 209 16.28 10.79 -38.41
C PHE A 209 16.33 11.80 -39.57
N TYR A 210 17.46 12.50 -39.76
CA TYR A 210 17.64 13.41 -40.89
C TYR A 210 17.64 12.68 -42.23
N SER A 211 18.31 11.54 -42.33
CA SER A 211 18.28 10.73 -43.56
C SER A 211 16.85 10.33 -43.94
N ASN A 212 16.04 9.93 -42.94
CA ASN A 212 14.65 9.54 -43.14
C ASN A 212 13.76 10.75 -43.51
N LEU A 213 14.05 11.92 -42.94
CA LEU A 213 13.35 13.17 -43.24
C LEU A 213 13.64 13.67 -44.66
N LEU A 214 14.88 13.54 -45.16
CA LEU A 214 15.22 13.94 -46.53
C LEU A 214 14.81 12.90 -47.57
N THR A 215 14.86 11.60 -47.24
CA THR A 215 14.61 10.53 -48.22
C THR A 215 13.16 10.06 -48.28
N LYS A 216 12.42 10.07 -47.16
CA LYS A 216 11.06 9.52 -47.08
C LYS A 216 9.97 10.58 -46.87
N ASN A 217 10.34 11.86 -46.78
CA ASN A 217 9.39 12.96 -46.64
C ASN A 217 9.22 13.72 -47.95
N ILE A 218 8.01 13.70 -48.50
CA ILE A 218 7.68 14.27 -49.82
C ILE A 218 7.85 15.79 -49.81
N ALA A 219 7.54 16.45 -48.68
CA ALA A 219 7.60 17.90 -48.55
C ALA A 219 9.02 18.48 -48.68
N MET A 220 10.04 17.67 -48.43
CA MET A 220 11.46 18.07 -48.51
C MET A 220 12.13 17.59 -49.82
N GLY A 221 11.35 17.11 -50.80
CA GLY A 221 11.88 16.65 -52.09
C GLY A 221 12.16 15.15 -52.18
N GLY A 222 11.66 14.35 -51.23
CA GLY A 222 11.76 12.88 -51.27
C GLY A 222 10.85 12.25 -52.32
N ASP A 223 11.29 11.12 -52.89
CA ASP A 223 10.58 10.39 -53.95
C ASP A 223 9.24 9.81 -53.44
N VAL A 224 8.16 10.05 -54.18
CA VAL A 224 6.78 9.64 -53.84
C VAL A 224 6.63 8.12 -53.72
N ALA A 225 7.45 7.34 -54.43
CA ALA A 225 7.44 5.88 -54.33
C ALA A 225 7.95 5.35 -52.99
N ASN A 226 8.89 6.07 -52.37
CA ASN A 226 9.56 5.68 -51.12
C ASN A 226 8.97 6.38 -49.89
N ALA A 227 8.08 7.34 -50.09
CA ALA A 227 7.48 8.13 -49.03
C ALA A 227 6.38 7.38 -48.27
N THR A 228 6.54 7.33 -46.95
CA THR A 228 5.53 6.79 -46.02
C THR A 228 4.76 7.96 -45.39
N SER A 229 3.66 8.37 -46.01
CA SER A 229 2.71 9.32 -45.41
C SER A 229 1.40 8.62 -45.09
N ALA A 230 0.66 9.13 -44.09
CA ALA A 230 -0.68 8.63 -43.77
C ALA A 230 -1.64 8.72 -44.98
N PHE A 231 -1.36 9.61 -45.94
CA PHE A 231 -2.15 9.82 -47.15
C PHE A 231 -1.76 8.85 -48.29
N THR A 232 -0.48 8.45 -48.40
CA THR A 232 0.01 7.52 -49.44
C THR A 232 -0.08 6.04 -49.03
N ALA A 233 -0.12 5.74 -47.73
CA ALA A 233 -0.25 4.37 -47.20
C ALA A 233 -1.62 3.71 -47.46
N GLY A 234 -2.65 4.49 -47.86
CA GLY A 234 -3.98 3.97 -48.19
C GLY A 234 -4.13 3.36 -49.59
N SER A 235 -3.22 3.66 -50.53
CA SER A 235 -3.34 3.25 -51.93
C SER A 235 -3.01 1.76 -52.18
N ARG A 236 -2.10 1.17 -51.40
CA ARG A 236 -1.65 -0.23 -51.59
C ARG A 236 -2.62 -1.30 -51.08
N ARG A 237 -3.71 -0.94 -50.40
CA ARG A 237 -4.73 -1.90 -49.95
C ARG A 237 -5.71 -2.33 -51.05
N HIS A 238 -5.80 -1.58 -52.16
CA HIS A 238 -6.73 -1.92 -53.25
C HIS A 238 -6.15 -2.83 -54.34
N ALA A 239 -4.83 -2.99 -54.43
CA ALA A 239 -4.22 -3.83 -55.46
C ALA A 239 -4.37 -5.35 -55.20
N ALA A 240 -4.47 -5.77 -53.93
CA ALA A 240 -4.60 -7.19 -53.57
C ALA A 240 -6.03 -7.76 -53.77
N ALA A 241 -7.04 -6.90 -53.94
CA ALA A 241 -8.43 -7.34 -54.14
C ALA A 241 -8.76 -7.71 -55.60
N ALA A 242 -7.92 -7.34 -56.57
CA ALA A 242 -8.17 -7.58 -58.00
C ALA A 242 -7.71 -8.98 -58.49
N ALA A 243 -7.05 -9.78 -57.64
CA ALA A 243 -6.48 -11.07 -58.02
C ALA A 243 -7.37 -12.30 -57.72
N PHE A 244 -8.57 -12.12 -57.15
CA PHE A 244 -9.53 -13.22 -56.97
C PHE A 244 -10.51 -13.27 -58.16
N LYS A 245 -10.03 -13.76 -59.30
CA LYS A 245 -10.88 -14.09 -60.45
C LYS A 245 -11.37 -15.53 -60.28
N VAL A 246 -12.66 -15.66 -60.01
CA VAL A 246 -13.40 -16.93 -59.92
C VAL A 246 -13.14 -17.78 -61.17
N LYS A 247 -12.64 -18.99 -60.96
CA LYS A 247 -12.51 -20.01 -61.99
C LYS A 247 -13.89 -20.66 -62.14
N ALA A 248 -14.62 -20.28 -63.19
CA ALA A 248 -15.76 -21.03 -63.67
C ALA A 248 -15.26 -22.05 -64.71
N ASP A 249 -16.00 -23.16 -64.79
CA ASP A 249 -15.81 -24.40 -65.55
C ASP A 249 -15.05 -25.53 -64.83
#